data_AF-A0A354GRZ5-F1
#
_entry.id   AF-A0A354GRZ5-F1
#
_cell.length_a   1.000
_cell.length_b   1.000
_cell.length_c   1.000
_cell.angle_alpha   90.00
_cell.angle_beta   90.00
_cell.angle_gamma   90.00
#
_symmetry.space_group_name_H-M   'P 1'
#
loop_
_entity.id
_entity.type
_entity.pdbx_description
1 polymer ?
#
loop_
_entity_poly.entity_id
_entity_poly.type
_entity_poly.pdbx_seq_one_letter_code
_entity_poly.pdbx_strand_id
1 'polypeptide(L)' 'MTNMDQKTVAKLEERIEEAIAEIIVKMGLKKLPLLPARLTMHLMAKAAVTVYEVAVENNK' A
#
# COMPACT_ATOMS: atom_id res chain seq x y z
N MET A 1 -1.42 7.94 18.03
CA MET A 1 -1.26 9.01 17.01
C MET A 1 0.07 8.69 16.35
N THR A 2 0.04 8.23 15.10
CA THR A 2 1.23 7.63 14.50
C THR A 2 2.34 8.66 14.35
N ASN A 3 3.57 8.27 14.71
CA ASN A 3 4.70 9.18 14.91
C ASN A 3 5.38 9.63 13.59
N MET A 4 4.86 9.18 12.43
CA MET A 4 5.40 9.49 11.11
C MET A 4 4.81 10.79 10.54
N ASP A 5 5.66 11.58 9.90
CA ASP A 5 5.26 12.78 9.18
C ASP A 5 4.25 12.45 8.06
N GLN A 6 3.17 13.22 7.96
CA GLN A 6 2.10 13.01 6.99
C GLN A 6 2.59 13.06 5.54
N LYS A 7 3.64 13.84 5.22
CA LYS A 7 4.23 13.87 3.89
C LYS A 7 4.95 12.56 3.57
N THR A 8 5.63 11.98 4.54
CA THR A 8 6.29 10.67 4.43
C THR A 8 5.25 9.56 4.29
N VAL A 9 4.17 9.61 5.07
CA VAL A 9 3.03 8.69 4.95
C VAL A 9 2.46 8.72 3.53
N ALA A 10 2.09 9.91 3.03
CA ALA A 10 1.54 10.07 1.68
C ALA A 10 2.49 9.54 0.59
N LYS A 11 3.79 9.82 0.72
CA LYS A 11 4.81 9.32 -0.23
C LYS A 11 4.97 7.80 -0.15
N LEU A 12 4.82 7.20 1.03
CA LEU A 12 4.90 5.76 1.19
C LEU A 12 3.65 5.07 0.63
N GLU A 13 2.47 5.65 0.86
CA GLU A 13 1.20 5.19 0.27
C GLU A 13 1.29 5.18 -1.27
N GLU A 14 1.76 6.27 -1.88
CA GLU A 14 1.93 6.38 -3.34
C GLU A 14 2.85 5.28 -3.90
N ARG A 15 4.03 5.10 -3.29
CA ARG A 15 4.98 4.08 -3.74
C ARG A 15 4.47 2.65 -3.58
N ILE A 16 3.71 2.38 -2.52
CA ILE A 16 3.10 1.07 -2.32
C ILE A 16 1.96 0.85 -3.32
N GLU A 17 1.14 1.87 -3.60
CA GLU A 17 0.08 1.79 -4.60
C GLU A 17 0.68 1.48 -5.99
N GLU A 18 1.77 2.15 -6.37
CA GLU A 18 2.51 1.87 -7.61
C GLU A 18 3.05 0.44 -7.66
N ALA A 19 3.65 -0.04 -6.57
CA ALA A 19 4.17 -1.41 -6.49
C ALA A 19 3.06 -2.46 -6.59
N ILE A 20 1.90 -2.21 -5.95
CA ILE A 20 0.71 -3.05 -6.06
C ILE A 20 0.24 -3.11 -7.51
N ALA A 21 0.12 -1.96 -8.18
CA ALA A 21 -0.30 -1.88 -9.57
C ALA A 21 0.65 -2.64 -10.50
N GLU A 22 1.96 -2.50 -10.30
CA GLU A 22 2.98 -3.21 -11.10
C GLU A 22 2.84 -4.74 -10.98
N ILE A 23 2.63 -5.24 -9.75
CA ILE A 23 2.43 -6.67 -9.50
C ILE A 23 1.15 -7.17 -10.16
N ILE A 24 0.05 -6.42 -10.03
CA ILE A 24 -1.24 -6.79 -10.64
C ILE A 24 -1.14 -6.86 -12.16
N VAL A 25 -0.46 -5.89 -12.79
CA VAL A 25 -0.21 -5.89 -14.24
C VAL A 25 0.62 -7.12 -14.65
N LYS A 26 1.67 -7.45 -13.89
CA LYS A 26 2.51 -8.63 -14.14
C LYS A 26 1.75 -9.95 -13.96
N MET A 27 0.82 -10.03 -13.00
CA MET A 27 -0.01 -11.21 -12.79
C MET A 27 -1.06 -11.39 -13.89
N GLY A 28 -1.71 -10.29 -14.27
CA GLY A 28 -2.79 -10.25 -15.25
C GLY A 28 -4.02 -11.08 -14.85
N LEU A 29 -5.06 -11.03 -15.69
CA LEU A 29 -6.31 -11.81 -15.50
C LEU A 29 -6.11 -13.33 -15.54
N LYS A 30 -4.95 -13.82 -15.97
CA LYS A 30 -4.63 -15.26 -15.97
C LYS A 30 -4.36 -15.80 -14.57
N LYS A 31 -3.91 -14.94 -13.64
CA LYS A 31 -3.56 -15.33 -12.26
C LYS A 31 -4.46 -14.67 -11.21
N LEU A 32 -5.21 -13.64 -11.59
CA LEU A 32 -6.16 -12.96 -10.74
C LEU A 32 -7.58 -13.12 -11.32
N PRO A 33 -8.54 -13.64 -10.54
CA PRO A 33 -9.92 -13.81 -11.03
C PRO A 33 -10.58 -12.46 -11.35
N LEU A 34 -10.18 -11.39 -10.64
CA LEU A 34 -10.59 -10.01 -10.90
C LEU A 34 -9.41 -9.05 -10.69
N LEU A 35 -9.37 -7.99 -11.49
CA LEU A 35 -8.45 -6.87 -11.27
C LEU A 35 -9.07 -5.91 -10.25
N PRO A 36 -8.36 -5.56 -9.17
CA PRO A 36 -8.86 -4.57 -8.23
C PRO A 36 -8.93 -3.19 -8.90
N ALA A 37 -9.96 -2.43 -8.55
CA ALA A 37 -10.07 -1.05 -8.98
C ALA A 37 -8.96 -0.20 -8.35
N ARG A 38 -8.68 0.97 -8.93
CA ARG A 38 -7.70 1.93 -8.39
C ARG A 38 -7.97 2.27 -6.92
N LEU A 39 -9.23 2.49 -6.56
CA LEU A 39 -9.63 2.75 -5.17
C LEU A 39 -9.26 1.59 -4.23
N THR A 40 -9.42 0.35 -4.66
CA THR A 40 -9.04 -0.82 -3.87
C THR A 40 -7.53 -0.87 -3.65
N MET A 41 -6.73 -0.64 -4.70
CA MET A 41 -5.27 -0.59 -4.58
C MET A 41 -4.80 0.53 -3.65
N HIS A 42 -5.44 1.70 -3.74
CA HIS A 42 -5.18 2.82 -2.83
C HIS A 42 -5.44 2.45 -1.36
N LEU A 43 -6.56 1.78 -1.07
CA LEU A 43 -6.88 1.33 0.30
C LEU A 43 -5.91 0.25 0.81
N MET A 44 -5.46 -0.65 -0.07
CA MET A 44 -4.43 -1.64 0.27
C MET A 44 -3.11 -0.97 0.63
N ALA A 45 -2.71 0.06 -0.12
CA ALA A 45 -1.51 0.83 0.20
C ALA A 45 -1.60 1.50 1.57
N LYS A 46 -2.73 2.14 1.88
CA LYS A 46 -3.00 2.72 3.20
C LYS A 46 -2.90 1.70 4.33
N ALA A 47 -3.55 0.55 4.17
CA ALA A 47 -3.49 -0.52 5.16
C ALA A 47 -2.05 -1.01 5.38
N ALA A 48 -1.28 -1.19 4.31
CA ALA A 48 0.12 -1.58 4.39
C ALA A 48 0.99 -0.53 5.12
N VAL A 49 0.78 0.76 4.84
CA VAL A 49 1.46 1.85 5.56
C VAL A 49 1.11 1.83 7.04
N THR A 50 -0.17 1.69 7.40
CA THR A 50 -0.58 1.62 8.81
C THR A 50 0.07 0.45 9.54
N VAL A 51 0.17 -0.73 8.90
CA VAL A 51 0.89 -1.88 9.50
C VAL A 51 2.37 -1.55 9.71
N TYR A 52 3.01 -0.87 8.76
CA TYR A 52 4.40 -0.44 8.90
C TYR A 52 4.59 0.58 10.02
N GLU A 53 3.73 1.58 10.13
CA GLU A 53 3.76 2.59 11.20
C GLU A 53 3.70 1.91 12.57
N VAL A 54 2.75 1.00 12.77
CA VAL A 54 2.59 0.24 14.02
C VAL A 54 3.82 -0.64 14.29
N ALA A 55 4.38 -1.28 13.27
CA ALA A 55 5.59 -2.09 13.42
C ALA A 55 6.81 -1.24 13.82
N VAL A 56 6.95 -0.03 13.28
CA VAL A 56 8.02 0.91 13.65
C VAL A 56 7.83 1.41 15.09
N GLU A 57 6.60 1.66 15.51
CA GLU A 57 6.29 2.08 16.88
C GLU A 57 6.59 0.99 17.91
N ASN A 58 6.25 -0.26 17.61
CA ASN A 58 6.51 -1.39 18.51
C ASN A 58 8.01 -1.77 18.58
N ASN A 59 8.83 -1.33 17.63
CA ASN A 59 10.28 -1.56 17.60
C ASN A 59 11.09 -0.42 18.26
N LYS A 60 10.42 0.58 18.84
CA LYS A 60 11.05 1.64 19.65
C LYS A 60 10.91 1.33 21.13
#